data_AF-A0A0M2LPH6-F1
#
_entry.id   AF-A0A0M2LPH6-F1
#
_cell.length_a   1.000
_cell.length_b   1.000
_cell.length_c   1.000
_cell.angle_alpha   90.00
_cell.angle_beta   90.00
_cell.angle_gamma   90.00
#
_symmetry.space_group_name_H-M   'P 1'
#
loop_
_entity.id
_entity.type
_entity.pdbx_description
1 polymer ?
#
loop_
_entity_poly.entity_id
_entity_poly.type
_entity_poly.pdbx_seq_one_letter_code
_entity_poly.pdbx_strand_id
1 'polypeptide(L)'
;MAHLSDAEMINWMALYTATALCCAIAMALAILVLACRLWREKAWAQLRSAKDVALFLPKSWWRWQKLYLLSTPVTLAIVSSFGFTLRWS
;
A
#
# COMPACT_ATOMS: atom_id res chain seq x y z
N MET A 1 -11.21 -3.78 31.22
CA MET A 1 -10.40 -4.14 30.04
C MET A 1 -9.54 -5.31 30.45
N ALA A 2 -9.66 -6.48 29.82
CA ALA A 2 -8.83 -7.64 30.14
C ALA A 2 -7.36 -7.28 29.90
N HIS A 3 -6.49 -7.62 30.85
CA HIS A 3 -5.06 -7.44 30.67
C HIS A 3 -4.59 -8.54 29.71
N LEU A 4 -4.11 -8.15 28.52
CA LEU A 4 -3.49 -9.08 27.59
C LEU A 4 -2.26 -9.69 28.27
N SER A 5 -2.01 -10.97 28.01
CA SER A 5 -0.72 -11.58 28.32
C SER A 5 0.40 -10.95 27.51
N ASP A 6 1.63 -11.04 27.99
CA ASP A 6 2.81 -10.52 27.28
C ASP A 6 2.94 -11.15 25.87
N ALA A 7 2.59 -12.42 25.73
CA ALA A 7 2.60 -13.14 24.46
C ALA A 7 1.57 -12.58 23.45
N GLU A 8 0.35 -12.31 23.90
CA GLU A 8 -0.68 -11.71 23.06
C GLU A 8 -0.29 -10.30 22.62
N MET A 9 0.30 -9.51 23.51
CA MET A 9 0.80 -8.16 23.20
C MET A 9 1.88 -8.21 22.09
N ILE A 10 2.85 -9.13 22.22
CA ILE A 10 3.89 -9.33 21.21
C ILE A 10 3.30 -9.77 19.87
N ASN A 11 2.34 -10.68 19.87
CA ASN A 11 1.68 -11.15 18.65
C ASN A 11 0.93 -10.02 17.93
N TRP A 12 0.21 -9.17 18.66
CA TRP A 12 -0.44 -7.99 18.10
C TRP A 12 0.58 -7.03 17.48
N MET A 13 1.68 -6.74 18.18
CA MET A 13 2.76 -5.93 17.62
C MET A 13 3.33 -6.55 16.34
N ALA A 14 3.58 -7.85 16.32
CA ALA A 14 4.08 -8.56 15.15
C ALA A 14 3.11 -8.45 13.96
N LEU A 15 1.80 -8.61 14.18
CA LEU A 15 0.77 -8.42 13.15
C LEU A 15 0.77 -7.00 12.58
N TYR A 16 0.83 -5.98 13.44
CA TYR A 16 0.86 -4.59 13.00
C TYR A 16 2.13 -4.28 12.19
N THR A 17 3.28 -4.77 12.64
CA THR A 17 4.56 -4.61 11.91
C THR A 17 4.53 -5.32 10.56
N ALA A 18 4.04 -6.55 10.50
CA ALA A 18 3.89 -7.29 9.24
C ALA A 18 2.96 -6.56 8.27
N THR A 19 1.84 -6.03 8.77
CA THR A 19 0.90 -5.22 7.98
C THR A 19 1.56 -3.96 7.44
N ALA A 20 2.27 -3.22 8.30
CA ALA A 20 2.96 -1.99 7.92
C ALA A 20 4.02 -2.26 6.84
N LEU A 21 4.78 -3.35 6.96
CA LEU A 21 5.76 -3.75 5.96
C LEU A 21 5.12 -4.09 4.61
N CYS A 22 4.04 -4.87 4.63
CA CYS A 22 3.31 -5.21 3.40
C CYS A 22 2.74 -3.95 2.72
N CYS A 23 2.16 -3.03 3.50
CA CYS A 23 1.68 -1.74 3.01
C CYS A 23 2.83 -0.90 2.42
N ALA A 24 4.00 -0.84 3.07
CA ALA A 24 5.14 -0.09 2.57
C ALA A 24 5.66 -0.64 1.22
N ILE A 25 5.74 -1.97 1.10
CA ILE A 25 6.13 -2.63 -0.16
C ILE A 25 5.11 -2.34 -1.26
N ALA A 26 3.82 -2.52 -0.97
CA ALA A 26 2.74 -2.21 -1.91
C ALA A 26 2.77 -0.74 -2.37
N MET A 27 3.04 0.17 -1.44
CA MET A 27 3.19 1.59 -1.71
C MET A 27 4.34 1.85 -2.69
N ALA A 28 5.53 1.29 -2.42
CA ALA A 28 6.70 1.42 -3.28
C ALA A 28 6.45 0.85 -4.68
N LEU A 29 5.86 -0.35 -4.78
CA LEU A 29 5.52 -0.97 -6.06
C LEU A 29 4.49 -0.15 -6.84
N ALA A 30 3.46 0.38 -6.17
CA ALA A 30 2.47 1.25 -6.82
C ALA A 30 3.10 2.53 -7.37
N ILE A 31 4.05 3.14 -6.65
CA ILE A 31 4.82 4.30 -7.13
C ILE A 31 5.65 3.92 -8.36
N LEU A 32 6.40 2.81 -8.30
CA LEU A 32 7.25 2.36 -9.41
C LEU A 32 6.43 2.07 -10.67
N VAL A 33 5.33 1.32 -10.54
CA VAL A 33 4.44 1.01 -11.66
C VAL A 33 3.81 2.28 -12.23
N LEU A 34 3.38 3.21 -11.39
CA LEU A 34 2.86 4.50 -11.86
C LEU A 34 3.93 5.28 -12.61
N ALA A 35 5.15 5.38 -12.08
CA ALA A 35 6.26 6.09 -12.72
C ALA A 35 6.60 5.48 -14.08
N CYS A 36 6.69 4.15 -14.17
CA CYS A 36 6.89 3.44 -15.44
C CYS A 36 5.77 3.72 -16.45
N ARG A 37 4.50 3.73 -16.00
CA ARG A 37 3.36 4.04 -16.87
C ARG A 37 3.41 5.48 -17.37
N LEU A 38 3.66 6.45 -16.49
CA LEU A 38 3.76 7.87 -16.84
C LEU A 38 4.92 8.13 -17.82
N TRP A 39 6.05 7.46 -17.62
CA TRP A 39 7.19 7.52 -18.53
C TRP A 39 6.82 6.96 -19.91
N ARG A 40 6.20 5.77 -19.96
CA ARG A 40 5.81 5.10 -21.21
C ARG A 40 4.74 5.86 -21.97
N GLU A 41 3.76 6.43 -21.28
CA GLU A 41 2.67 7.23 -21.86
C GLU A 41 3.15 8.60 -22.33
N LYS A 42 4.42 8.99 -22.07
CA LYS A 42 4.94 10.34 -22.28
C LYS A 42 3.96 11.38 -21.73
N ALA A 43 3.43 11.16 -20.53
CA ALA A 43 2.36 12.00 -19.97
C ALA A 43 2.76 13.49 -19.90
N TRP A 44 4.06 13.76 -19.80
CA TRP A 44 4.69 15.07 -19.89
C TRP A 44 4.42 15.82 -21.22
N ALA A 45 4.22 15.12 -22.33
CA ALA A 45 3.92 15.72 -23.63
C ALA A 45 2.53 16.36 -23.69
N GLN A 46 1.62 15.99 -22.77
CA GLN A 46 0.28 16.57 -22.66
C GLN A 46 0.21 17.77 -21.71
N LEU A 47 1.30 18.12 -21.01
CA LEU A 47 1.34 19.26 -20.08
C LEU A 47 1.60 20.57 -20.84
N ARG A 48 0.66 20.97 -21.71
CA ARG A 48 0.80 22.19 -22.52
C ARG A 48 0.10 23.42 -21.93
N SER A 49 -0.74 23.23 -20.90
CA SER A 49 -1.47 24.29 -20.22
C SER A 49 -1.44 24.14 -18.69
N ALA A 50 -1.57 25.26 -17.97
CA ALA A 50 -1.72 25.27 -16.51
C ALA A 50 -2.92 24.44 -16.02
N LYS A 51 -3.99 24.38 -16.83
CA LYS A 51 -5.16 23.52 -16.56
C LYS A 51 -4.81 22.03 -16.65
N ASP A 52 -3.94 21.65 -17.57
CA ASP A 52 -3.52 20.26 -17.73
C ASP A 52 -2.65 19.82 -16.55
N VAL A 53 -1.77 20.70 -16.07
CA VAL A 53 -0.96 20.47 -14.85
C VAL A 53 -1.86 20.34 -13.61
N ALA A 54 -2.84 21.23 -13.46
CA ALA A 54 -3.78 21.19 -12.34
C ALA A 54 -4.61 19.90 -12.31
N LEU A 55 -4.96 19.35 -13.47
CA LEU A 55 -5.69 18.07 -13.58
C LEU A 55 -4.77 16.84 -13.53
N PHE A 56 -3.47 17.00 -13.80
CA PHE A 56 -2.52 15.90 -13.82
C PHE A 56 -2.25 15.33 -12.42
N LEU A 57 -2.06 16.20 -11.42
CA LEU A 57 -1.83 15.80 -10.02
C LEU A 57 -2.95 14.90 -9.46
N PRO A 58 -4.24 15.32 -9.46
CA PRO A 58 -5.32 14.50 -8.90
C PRO A 58 -5.55 13.22 -9.72
N LYS A 59 -5.35 13.25 -11.04
CA LYS A 59 -5.46 12.04 -11.88
C LYS A 59 -4.34 11.04 -11.58
N SER A 60 -3.10 11.50 -11.46
CA SER A 60 -1.95 10.66 -11.13
C SER A 60 -2.06 10.08 -9.73
N TRP A 61 -2.50 10.88 -8.76
CA TRP A 61 -2.84 10.42 -7.40
C TRP A 61 -3.91 9.32 -7.41
N TRP A 62 -4.99 9.52 -8.17
CA TRP A 62 -6.06 8.52 -8.25
C TRP A 62 -5.59 7.21 -8.91
N ARG A 63 -4.76 7.29 -9.94
CA ARG A 63 -4.13 6.12 -10.57
C ARG A 63 -3.25 5.36 -9.58
N TRP A 64 -2.46 6.08 -8.79
CA TRP A 64 -1.64 5.50 -7.73
C TRP A 64 -2.49 4.81 -6.65
N GLN A 65 -3.55 5.48 -6.16
CA GLN A 65 -4.46 4.92 -5.16
C GLN A 65 -5.08 3.61 -5.63
N LYS A 66 -5.53 3.52 -6.89
CA LYS A 66 -6.06 2.26 -7.43
C LYS A 66 -5.03 1.14 -7.44
N LEU A 67 -3.79 1.44 -7.83
CA LEU A 67 -2.71 0.44 -7.83
C LEU A 67 -2.38 -0.02 -6.40
N TYR A 68 -2.38 0.91 -5.44
CA TYR A 68 -2.16 0.59 -4.04
C TYR A 68 -3.30 -0.28 -3.46
N LEU A 69 -4.56 0.09 -3.68
CA LEU A 69 -5.72 -0.67 -3.20
C LEU A 69 -5.87 -2.04 -3.87
N LEU A 70 -5.33 -2.22 -5.08
CA LEU A 70 -5.25 -3.54 -5.72
C LEU A 70 -4.39 -4.54 -4.92
N SER A 71 -3.45 -4.06 -4.10
CA SER A 71 -2.63 -4.90 -3.23
C SER A 71 -3.36 -5.40 -1.97
N THR A 72 -4.45 -4.75 -1.57
CA THR A 72 -5.19 -5.05 -0.33
C THR A 72 -5.54 -6.53 -0.15
N PRO A 73 -6.10 -7.27 -1.14
CA PRO A 73 -6.39 -8.70 -0.96
C PRO A 73 -5.13 -9.54 -0.70
N VAL A 74 -4.00 -9.19 -1.33
CA VAL A 74 -2.73 -9.90 -1.14
C VAL A 74 -2.16 -9.59 0.25
N THR A 75 -2.16 -8.32 0.66
CA THR A 75 -1.74 -7.89 2.00
C THR A 75 -2.57 -8.59 3.08
N LEU A 76 -3.89 -8.65 2.92
CA LEU A 76 -4.78 -9.36 3.85
C LEU A 76 -4.44 -10.85 3.89
N ALA A 77 -4.28 -11.51 2.74
CA ALA A 77 -3.93 -12.92 2.68
C ALA A 77 -2.62 -13.23 3.42
N ILE A 78 -1.58 -12.40 3.22
CA ILE A 78 -0.27 -12.57 3.88
C ILE A 78 -0.39 -12.36 5.40
N VAL A 79 -0.96 -11.24 5.83
CA VAL A 79 -1.06 -10.90 7.26
C VAL A 79 -1.97 -11.88 8.01
N SER A 80 -3.09 -12.29 7.42
CA SER A 80 -3.96 -13.31 8.01
C SER A 80 -3.25 -14.65 8.12
N SER A 81 -2.55 -15.10 7.07
CA SER A 81 -1.77 -16.35 7.12
C SER A 81 -0.68 -16.30 8.18
N PHE A 82 0.02 -15.17 8.31
CA PHE A 82 1.00 -14.94 9.36
C PHE A 82 0.36 -14.99 10.76
N GLY A 83 -0.79 -14.36 10.94
CA GLY A 83 -1.53 -14.40 12.21
C GLY A 83 -1.93 -15.80 12.66
N PHE A 84 -2.26 -16.69 11.71
CA PHE A 84 -2.52 -18.10 11.99
C PHE A 84 -1.28 -18.88 12.45
N THR A 85 -0.07 -18.39 12.16
CA THR A 85 1.17 -19.02 12.61
C THR A 85 1.59 -18.63 14.04
N LEU A 86 0.98 -17.58 14.60
CA LEU A 86 1.28 -17.09 15.95
C LEU A 86 0.59 -17.93 17.02
N ARG A 87 1.24 -18.10 18.17
CA ARG A 87 0.68 -18.79 19.33
C ARG A 87 -0.03 -17.80 20.23
N TRP A 88 -1.36 -17.85 20.25
CA TRP A 88 -2.21 -16.93 21.01
C TRP A 88 -2.51 -17.38 22.44
N SER A 89 -2.08 -18.59 22.83
CA SER A 89 -2.26 -19.20 24.15
C SER A 89 -1.01 -19.94 24.62
#